data_AF-A0A1V9ZCK9-F1
#
_entry.id   AF-A0A1V9ZCK9-F1
#
_cell.length_a   1.000
_cell.length_b   1.000
_cell.length_c   1.000
_cell.angle_alpha   90.00
_cell.angle_beta   90.00
_cell.angle_gamma   90.00
#
_symmetry.space_group_name_H-M   'P 1'
#
loop_
_entity.id
_entity.type
_entity.pdbx_description
1 polymer ?
#
loop_
_entity_poly.entity_id
_entity_poly.type
_entity_poly.pdbx_seq_one_letter_code
_entity_poly.pdbx_strand_id
1 'polypeptide(L)'
;MGKKVFNPISPHFWSHEEHARFLEALEKCGHCSPTSAVWSMIADHVGSRNYKDVQLHANRYFLQLQMINTQKRKEMQTMQAVDSKWTQSEDALFEELLATYAGSAYYPWDVIAARFANKSAKAVRERYQKLIYDIGHIENGHHITMHLRSVSRKPNFDDSLDNDPRYTMYDCSTTLTLDEEDLLMGALEETKIPNMMNESNIAIVASAIAAITNHANKNLPTREQSKFTKEEAKCAITKALMNDSLNTGIVLECLLSTLRFIDLDG
;
A
#
# COMPACT_ATOMS: atom_id res chain seq x y z
N MET A 1 -16.42 -48.70 -21.77
CA MET A 1 -16.80 -47.29 -22.04
C MET A 1 -16.82 -46.54 -20.71
N GLY A 2 -15.71 -45.90 -20.33
CA GLY A 2 -15.67 -45.04 -19.13
C GLY A 2 -16.02 -43.61 -19.54
N LYS A 3 -17.24 -43.16 -19.25
CA LYS A 3 -17.61 -41.76 -19.48
C LYS A 3 -16.82 -40.89 -18.51
N LYS A 4 -15.83 -40.14 -19.03
CA LYS A 4 -15.23 -39.01 -18.29
C LYS A 4 -16.38 -38.06 -17.95
N VAL A 5 -16.71 -37.97 -16.66
CA VAL A 5 -17.66 -36.99 -16.15
C VAL A 5 -16.99 -35.63 -16.34
N PHE A 6 -17.36 -34.95 -17.41
CA PHE A 6 -16.94 -33.58 -17.68
C PHE A 6 -17.73 -32.71 -16.70
N ASN A 7 -17.16 -32.42 -15.53
CA ASN A 7 -17.65 -31.31 -14.73
C ASN A 7 -17.32 -30.04 -15.51
N PRO A 8 -18.31 -29.24 -15.95
CA PRO A 8 -18.04 -27.99 -16.62
C PRO A 8 -17.59 -26.99 -15.55
N ILE A 9 -16.34 -27.11 -15.11
CA ILE A 9 -15.69 -26.02 -14.39
C ILE A 9 -15.71 -24.87 -15.38
N SER A 10 -16.37 -23.77 -14.99
CA SER A 10 -16.50 -22.59 -15.84
C SER A 10 -15.14 -22.28 -16.49
N PRO A 11 -15.07 -22.06 -17.81
CA PRO A 11 -13.80 -21.77 -18.51
C PRO A 11 -13.15 -20.46 -18.00
N HIS A 12 -13.84 -19.70 -17.15
CA HIS A 12 -13.35 -18.47 -16.54
C HIS A 12 -12.67 -18.67 -15.18
N PHE A 13 -12.86 -19.80 -14.51
CA PHE A 13 -12.37 -20.01 -13.15
C PHE A 13 -11.32 -21.12 -13.13
N TRP A 14 -10.04 -20.75 -12.99
CA TRP A 14 -8.91 -21.69 -12.87
C TRP A 14 -8.53 -21.87 -11.41
N SER A 15 -8.40 -23.11 -10.95
CA SER A 15 -7.87 -23.37 -9.60
C SER A 15 -6.37 -23.09 -9.54
N HIS A 16 -5.85 -22.90 -8.31
CA HIS A 16 -4.41 -22.72 -8.10
C HIS A 16 -3.60 -23.89 -8.69
N GLU A 17 -4.09 -25.13 -8.53
CA GLU A 17 -3.40 -26.32 -9.02
C GLU A 17 -3.50 -26.50 -10.55
N GLU A 18 -4.63 -26.12 -11.16
CA GLU A 18 -4.72 -26.06 -12.63
C GLU A 18 -3.76 -25.03 -13.20
N HIS A 19 -3.67 -23.86 -12.57
CA HIS A 19 -2.76 -22.80 -13.00
C HIS A 19 -1.29 -23.20 -12.81
N ALA A 20 -0.94 -23.84 -11.69
CA ALA A 20 0.41 -24.35 -11.45
C ALA A 20 0.84 -25.36 -12.53
N ARG A 21 -0.01 -26.35 -12.85
CA ARG A 21 0.26 -27.30 -13.94
C ARG A 21 0.35 -26.61 -15.29
N PHE A 22 -0.47 -25.60 -15.55
CA PHE A 22 -0.37 -24.79 -16.75
C PHE A 22 0.99 -24.07 -16.87
N LEU A 23 1.50 -23.47 -15.79
CA LEU A 23 2.81 -22.82 -15.78
C LEU A 23 3.96 -23.82 -15.98
N GLU A 24 3.90 -24.98 -15.32
CA GLU A 24 4.87 -26.06 -15.50
C GLU A 24 4.89 -26.57 -16.95
N ALA A 25 3.71 -26.73 -17.57
CA ALA A 25 3.59 -27.11 -18.96
C ALA A 25 4.15 -26.05 -19.91
N LEU A 26 3.92 -24.76 -19.64
CA LEU A 26 4.51 -23.66 -20.40
C LEU A 26 6.04 -23.66 -20.31
N GLU A 27 6.60 -23.88 -19.12
CA GLU A 27 8.05 -23.96 -18.92
C GLU A 27 8.66 -25.12 -19.72
N LYS A 28 8.02 -26.29 -19.70
CA LYS A 28 8.44 -27.47 -20.49
C LYS A 28 8.33 -27.25 -21.99
N CYS A 29 7.33 -26.49 -22.44
CA CYS A 29 7.18 -26.14 -23.86
C CYS A 29 8.24 -25.12 -24.32
N GLY A 30 8.85 -24.36 -23.41
CA GLY A 30 9.90 -23.39 -23.73
C GLY A 30 9.48 -22.41 -24.84
N HIS A 31 10.33 -22.23 -25.85
CA HIS A 31 10.08 -21.34 -26.98
C HIS A 31 9.38 -22.01 -28.18
N CYS A 32 8.60 -23.07 -27.97
CA CYS A 32 7.81 -23.66 -29.04
C CYS A 32 6.81 -22.65 -29.62
N SER A 33 6.66 -22.64 -30.95
CA SER A 33 5.63 -21.84 -31.62
C SER A 33 4.23 -22.29 -31.13
N PRO A 34 3.30 -21.36 -30.85
CA PRO A 34 1.98 -21.68 -30.30
C PRO A 34 1.07 -22.33 -31.36
N THR A 35 1.36 -23.59 -31.66
CA THR A 35 0.58 -24.44 -32.57
C THR A 35 -0.53 -25.17 -31.80
N SER A 36 -1.54 -25.65 -32.53
CA SER A 36 -2.61 -26.45 -31.92
C SER A 36 -2.08 -27.69 -31.18
N ALA A 37 -1.01 -28.31 -31.68
CA ALA A 37 -0.37 -29.46 -31.03
C ALA A 37 0.25 -29.10 -29.66
N VAL A 38 0.88 -27.93 -29.55
CA VAL A 38 1.44 -27.43 -28.28
C VAL A 38 0.32 -27.17 -27.27
N TRP A 39 -0.78 -26.55 -27.68
CA TRP A 39 -1.93 -26.32 -26.80
C TRP A 39 -2.59 -27.62 -26.35
N SER A 40 -2.64 -28.66 -27.20
CA SER A 40 -3.10 -29.99 -26.80
C SER A 40 -2.19 -30.63 -25.76
N MET A 41 -0.87 -30.56 -25.93
CA MET A 41 0.07 -31.07 -24.93
C MET A 41 -0.07 -30.36 -23.58
N ILE A 42 -0.24 -29.04 -23.58
CA ILE A 42 -0.48 -28.27 -22.35
C ILE A 42 -1.83 -28.68 -21.71
N ALA A 43 -2.87 -28.87 -22.51
CA ALA A 43 -4.16 -29.34 -22.03
C ALA A 43 -4.09 -30.73 -21.41
N ASP A 44 -3.34 -31.64 -22.01
CA ASP A 44 -3.11 -32.98 -21.48
C ASP A 44 -2.36 -32.94 -20.13
N HIS A 45 -1.39 -32.03 -19.98
CA HIS A 45 -0.67 -31.84 -18.72
C HIS A 45 -1.54 -31.22 -17.62
N VAL A 46 -2.40 -30.25 -17.97
CA VAL A 46 -3.40 -29.68 -17.04
C VAL A 46 -4.47 -30.73 -16.66
N GLY A 47 -4.84 -31.61 -17.59
CA GLY A 47 -5.69 -32.78 -17.38
C GLY A 47 -7.19 -32.51 -17.20
N SER A 48 -7.57 -31.33 -16.70
CA SER A 48 -8.97 -30.93 -16.45
C SER A 48 -9.55 -29.95 -17.49
N ARG A 49 -8.74 -29.48 -18.45
CA ARG A 49 -9.11 -28.44 -19.44
C ARG A 49 -8.86 -28.92 -20.86
N ASN A 50 -9.64 -28.41 -21.81
CA ASN A 50 -9.38 -28.66 -23.23
C ASN A 50 -8.42 -27.60 -23.80
N TYR A 51 -7.84 -27.85 -24.98
CA TYR A 51 -6.85 -26.96 -25.58
C TYR A 51 -7.39 -25.54 -25.88
N LYS A 52 -8.69 -25.37 -26.15
CA LYS A 52 -9.30 -24.04 -26.37
C LYS A 52 -9.40 -23.26 -25.06
N ASP A 53 -9.74 -23.93 -23.95
CA ASP A 53 -9.77 -23.32 -22.62
C ASP A 53 -8.37 -22.87 -22.20
N VAL A 54 -7.36 -23.73 -22.42
CA VAL A 54 -5.95 -23.42 -22.19
C VAL A 54 -5.50 -22.22 -23.03
N GLN A 55 -5.83 -22.20 -24.32
CA GLN A 55 -5.47 -21.09 -25.21
C GLN A 55 -6.12 -19.77 -24.77
N LEU A 56 -7.40 -19.81 -24.37
CA LEU A 56 -8.09 -18.63 -23.82
C LEU A 56 -7.44 -18.16 -22.51
N HIS A 57 -7.11 -19.08 -21.61
CA HIS A 57 -6.44 -18.76 -20.35
C HIS A 57 -5.07 -18.15 -20.59
N ALA A 58 -4.28 -18.72 -21.49
CA ALA A 58 -2.98 -18.19 -21.88
C ALA A 58 -3.09 -16.75 -22.39
N ASN A 59 -4.01 -16.48 -23.31
CA ASN A 59 -4.23 -15.12 -23.83
C ASN A 59 -4.57 -14.12 -22.71
N ARG A 60 -5.47 -14.49 -21.79
CA ARG A 60 -5.83 -13.63 -20.64
C ARG A 60 -4.67 -13.44 -19.67
N TYR A 61 -3.96 -14.52 -19.35
CA TYR A 61 -2.79 -14.50 -18.49
C TYR A 61 -1.70 -13.60 -19.06
N PHE A 62 -1.39 -13.71 -20.35
CA PHE A 62 -0.40 -12.85 -21.00
C PHE A 62 -0.82 -11.37 -21.05
N LEU A 63 -2.10 -11.09 -21.32
CA LEU A 63 -2.62 -9.72 -21.24
C LEU A 63 -2.51 -9.17 -19.81
N GLN A 64 -2.89 -9.96 -18.81
CA GLN A 64 -2.78 -9.58 -17.40
C GLN A 64 -1.32 -9.32 -17.00
N LEU A 65 -0.39 -10.21 -17.39
CA LEU A 65 1.04 -10.01 -17.19
C LEU A 65 1.55 -8.74 -17.88
N GLN A 66 1.10 -8.47 -19.11
CA GLN A 66 1.50 -7.25 -19.82
C GLN A 66 1.00 -5.99 -19.10
N MET A 67 -0.25 -6.00 -18.61
CA MET A 67 -0.82 -4.89 -17.84
C MET A 67 -0.05 -4.68 -16.54
N ILE A 68 0.16 -5.74 -15.75
CA ILE A 68 0.91 -5.71 -14.49
C ILE A 68 2.35 -5.22 -14.73
N ASN A 69 3.05 -5.78 -15.71
CA ASN A 69 4.43 -5.38 -16.02
C ASN A 69 4.52 -3.94 -16.52
N THR A 70 3.52 -3.46 -17.26
CA THR A 70 3.44 -2.06 -17.67
C THR A 70 3.24 -1.15 -16.48
N GLN A 71 2.35 -1.53 -15.56
CA GLN A 71 2.12 -0.78 -14.33
C GLN A 71 3.38 -0.72 -13.46
N LYS A 72 4.05 -1.85 -13.24
CA LYS A 72 5.34 -1.92 -12.50
C LYS A 72 6.41 -1.02 -13.11
N ARG A 73 6.54 -0.99 -14.46
CA ARG A 73 7.47 -0.09 -15.14
C ARG A 73 7.13 1.39 -14.92
N LYS A 74 5.84 1.74 -14.97
CA LYS A 74 5.39 3.12 -14.71
C LYS A 74 5.66 3.54 -13.28
N GLU A 75 5.33 2.67 -12.32
CA GLU A 75 5.59 2.91 -10.89
C GLU A 75 7.10 3.13 -10.64
N MET A 76 7.95 2.25 -11.17
CA MET A 76 9.41 2.40 -11.09
C MET A 76 9.89 3.74 -11.70
N GLN A 77 9.34 4.14 -12.86
CA GLN A 77 9.66 5.43 -13.47
C GLN A 77 9.22 6.63 -12.62
N THR A 78 8.02 6.57 -12.04
CA THR A 78 7.52 7.60 -11.11
C THR A 78 8.42 7.71 -9.88
N MET A 79 8.81 6.58 -9.30
CA MET A 79 9.68 6.52 -8.13
C MET A 79 11.09 7.04 -8.43
N GLN A 80 11.66 6.72 -9.59
CA GLN A 80 12.93 7.30 -10.05
C GLN A 80 12.82 8.81 -10.31
N ALA A 81 11.67 9.29 -10.80
CA ALA A 81 11.46 10.72 -11.00
C ALA A 81 11.48 11.48 -9.66
N VAL A 82 11.00 10.86 -8.57
CA VAL A 82 11.13 11.44 -7.21
C VAL A 82 12.60 11.65 -6.84
N ASP A 83 13.47 10.64 -6.98
CA ASP A 83 14.91 10.77 -6.68
C ASP A 83 15.54 11.95 -7.40
N SER A 84 15.20 12.14 -8.69
CA SER A 84 15.77 13.20 -9.52
C SER A 84 15.43 14.62 -9.06
N LYS A 85 14.38 14.78 -8.22
CA LYS A 85 14.00 16.06 -7.61
C LYS A 85 14.87 16.41 -6.40
N TRP A 86 15.58 15.46 -5.81
CA TRP A 86 16.28 15.62 -4.52
C TRP A 86 17.79 15.62 -4.69
N THR A 87 18.47 16.51 -3.99
CA THR A 87 19.94 16.52 -3.88
C THR A 87 20.40 15.70 -2.68
N GLN A 88 21.67 15.29 -2.67
CA GLN A 88 22.25 14.55 -1.54
C GLN A 88 22.14 15.31 -0.20
N SER A 89 22.33 16.63 -0.21
CA SER A 89 22.18 17.46 0.99
C SER A 89 20.74 17.58 1.47
N GLU A 90 19.79 17.70 0.54
CA GLU A 90 18.36 17.70 0.89
C GLU A 90 17.94 16.33 1.44
N ASP A 91 18.45 15.24 0.87
CA ASP A 91 18.14 13.89 1.30
C ASP A 91 18.68 13.58 2.69
N ALA A 92 19.94 13.97 2.96
CA ALA A 92 20.53 13.81 4.29
C ALA A 92 19.74 14.59 5.37
N LEU A 93 19.33 15.82 5.07
CA LEU A 93 18.48 16.60 5.97
C LEU A 93 17.10 15.96 6.16
N PHE A 94 16.53 15.40 5.09
CA PHE A 94 15.25 14.69 5.16
C PHE A 94 15.33 13.47 6.09
N GLU A 95 16.37 12.65 5.97
CA GLU A 95 16.58 11.49 6.85
C GLU A 95 16.79 11.90 8.32
N GLU A 96 17.56 12.97 8.58
CA GLU A 96 17.74 13.52 9.94
C GLU A 96 16.41 13.97 10.55
N LEU A 97 15.56 14.62 9.76
CA LEU A 97 14.23 15.05 10.20
C LEU A 97 13.31 13.86 10.47
N LEU A 98 13.32 12.83 9.62
CA LEU A 98 12.58 11.59 9.90
C LEU A 98 13.02 10.94 11.21
N ALA A 99 14.34 10.86 11.46
CA ALA A 99 14.87 10.31 12.70
C ALA A 99 14.40 11.10 13.93
N THR A 100 14.30 12.43 13.82
CA THR A 100 13.78 13.29 14.91
C THR A 100 12.33 12.96 15.27
N TYR A 101 11.52 12.55 14.29
CA TYR A 101 10.10 12.23 14.47
C TYR A 101 9.81 10.72 14.53
N ALA A 102 10.83 9.85 14.64
CA ALA A 102 10.65 8.40 14.58
C ALA A 102 9.76 7.84 15.71
N GLY A 103 9.71 8.51 16.86
CA GLY A 103 8.82 8.16 17.98
C GLY A 103 7.42 8.77 17.90
N SER A 104 7.13 9.57 16.88
CA SER A 104 5.85 10.25 16.72
C SER A 104 4.77 9.34 16.13
N ALA A 105 3.51 9.62 16.48
CA ALA A 105 2.30 9.06 15.89
C ALA A 105 2.25 9.15 14.36
N TYR A 106 2.69 10.29 13.87
CA TYR A 106 2.65 10.69 12.48
C TYR A 106 3.81 11.63 12.20
N TYR A 107 4.21 11.71 10.94
CA TYR A 107 5.18 12.70 10.50
C TYR A 107 4.49 14.04 10.20
N PRO A 108 4.89 15.15 10.85
CA PRO A 108 4.30 16.46 10.61
C PRO A 108 4.86 17.06 9.30
N TRP A 109 4.32 16.63 8.16
CA TRP A 109 4.87 16.95 6.82
C TRP A 109 5.06 18.43 6.55
N ASP A 110 4.15 19.29 7.02
CA ASP A 110 4.26 20.74 6.86
C ASP A 110 5.43 21.33 7.67
N VAL A 111 5.68 20.79 8.87
CA VAL A 111 6.81 21.20 9.72
C VAL A 111 8.14 20.73 9.13
N ILE A 112 8.17 19.50 8.59
CA ILE A 112 9.34 18.97 7.90
C ILE A 112 9.63 19.79 6.62
N ALA A 113 8.60 20.09 5.82
CA ALA A 113 8.73 20.89 4.61
C ALA A 113 9.25 22.31 4.88
N ALA A 114 8.86 22.93 6.00
CA ALA A 114 9.34 24.26 6.40
C ALA A 114 10.87 24.31 6.65
N ARG A 115 11.55 23.17 6.77
CA ARG A 115 13.02 23.09 6.87
C ARG A 115 13.73 23.15 5.52
N PHE A 116 12.98 23.06 4.41
CA PHE A 116 13.50 23.13 3.06
C PHE A 116 13.14 24.47 2.41
N ALA A 117 14.04 25.04 1.62
CA ALA A 117 13.79 26.31 0.94
C ALA A 117 12.78 26.18 -0.22
N ASN A 118 12.65 25.00 -0.81
CA ASN A 118 11.95 24.78 -2.08
C ASN A 118 11.20 23.42 -2.14
N LYS A 119 10.81 22.86 -1.00
CA LYS A 119 10.02 21.61 -0.95
C LYS A 119 8.69 21.88 -0.28
N SER A 120 7.62 21.42 -0.91
CA SER A 120 6.28 21.38 -0.33
C SER A 120 6.11 20.15 0.58
N ALA A 121 5.12 20.18 1.47
CA ALA A 121 4.73 19.01 2.26
C ALA A 121 4.37 17.80 1.39
N LYS A 122 3.87 18.03 0.17
CA LYS A 122 3.65 16.99 -0.83
C LYS A 122 4.96 16.40 -1.33
N ALA A 123 5.94 17.23 -1.71
CA ALA A 123 7.24 16.75 -2.17
C ALA A 123 7.99 15.94 -1.11
N VAL A 124 7.89 16.34 0.17
CA VAL A 124 8.44 15.59 1.31
C VAL A 124 7.72 14.25 1.48
N ARG A 125 6.39 14.21 1.37
CA ARG A 125 5.61 12.95 1.39
C ARG A 125 5.98 12.01 0.24
N GLU A 126 6.09 12.54 -0.99
CA GLU A 126 6.54 11.76 -2.15
C GLU A 126 7.94 11.15 -1.89
N ARG A 127 8.83 11.89 -1.22
CA ARG A 127 10.15 11.40 -0.86
C ARG A 127 10.08 10.26 0.16
N TYR A 128 9.24 10.38 1.17
CA TYR A 128 8.98 9.33 2.14
C TYR A 128 8.42 8.06 1.47
N GLN A 129 7.45 8.20 0.57
CA GLN A 129 6.89 7.08 -0.18
C GLN A 129 7.93 6.37 -1.05
N LYS A 130 8.85 7.13 -1.67
CA LYS A 130 10.00 6.54 -2.38
C LYS A 130 10.92 5.75 -1.45
N LEU A 131 11.21 6.29 -0.26
CA LEU A 131 12.02 5.58 0.74
C LEU A 131 11.35 4.26 1.16
N ILE A 132 10.04 4.26 1.43
CA ILE A 132 9.31 3.04 1.76
C ILE A 132 9.35 2.05 0.58
N TYR A 133 9.13 2.53 -0.65
CA TYR A 133 9.23 1.71 -1.86
C TYR A 133 10.60 1.02 -1.96
N ASP A 134 11.68 1.76 -1.70
CA ASP A 134 13.04 1.22 -1.71
C ASP A 134 13.27 0.19 -0.60
N ILE A 135 12.78 0.43 0.62
CA ILE A 135 12.84 -0.53 1.73
C ILE A 135 12.14 -1.83 1.35
N GLY A 136 10.92 -1.76 0.81
CA GLY A 136 10.20 -2.95 0.36
C GLY A 136 10.93 -3.72 -0.74
N HIS A 137 11.64 -3.02 -1.63
CA HIS A 137 12.50 -3.68 -2.62
C HIS A 137 13.72 -4.38 -1.99
N ILE A 138 14.38 -3.73 -1.02
CA ILE A 138 15.52 -4.29 -0.28
C ILE A 138 15.10 -5.55 0.49
N GLU A 139 13.98 -5.50 1.20
CA GLU A 139 13.44 -6.63 1.96
C GLU A 139 13.09 -7.83 1.06
N ASN A 140 12.67 -7.55 -0.18
CA ASN A 140 12.44 -8.57 -1.21
C ASN A 140 13.75 -9.04 -1.91
N GLY A 141 14.93 -8.64 -1.42
CA GLY A 141 16.23 -9.05 -1.95
C GLY A 141 16.67 -8.32 -3.22
N HIS A 142 16.04 -7.19 -3.57
CA HIS A 142 16.43 -6.37 -4.71
C HIS A 142 17.43 -5.28 -4.32
N HIS A 143 18.43 -5.06 -5.15
CA HIS A 143 19.36 -3.94 -4.99
C HIS A 143 18.71 -2.64 -5.49
N ILE A 144 18.80 -1.57 -4.69
CA ILE A 144 18.32 -0.23 -5.04
C ILE A 144 19.50 0.68 -5.40
N THR A 145 19.32 1.52 -6.41
CA THR A 145 20.27 2.60 -6.76
C THR A 145 19.53 3.93 -6.79
N MET A 146 19.97 4.86 -5.94
CA MET A 146 19.36 6.19 -5.84
C MET A 146 19.91 7.12 -6.93
N HIS A 147 19.02 7.77 -7.66
CA HIS A 147 19.38 8.71 -8.73
C HIS A 147 19.21 10.18 -8.29
N LEU A 148 19.88 10.54 -7.19
CA LEU A 148 19.83 11.89 -6.65
C LEU A 148 20.51 12.91 -7.57
N ARG A 149 19.96 14.11 -7.57
CA ARG A 149 20.48 15.25 -8.31
C ARG A 149 21.82 15.72 -7.74
N SER A 150 22.80 15.85 -8.62
CA SER A 150 24.03 16.60 -8.32
C SER A 150 23.75 18.11 -8.33
N VAL A 151 24.29 18.83 -7.35
CA VAL A 151 24.14 20.29 -7.13
C VAL A 151 24.49 21.12 -8.38
N SER A 152 25.23 20.56 -9.34
CA SER A 152 25.71 21.27 -10.54
C SER A 152 24.67 21.52 -11.65
N ARG A 153 23.42 21.02 -11.56
CA ARG A 153 22.38 21.31 -12.58
C ARG A 153 21.46 22.43 -12.11
N LYS A 154 21.14 23.40 -12.98
CA LYS A 154 20.15 24.47 -12.72
C LYS A 154 18.70 23.94 -12.75
N PRO A 155 17.77 24.43 -11.91
CA PRO A 155 16.40 23.93 -11.87
C PRO A 155 15.53 24.56 -12.95
N ASN A 156 14.85 23.72 -13.75
CA ASN A 156 13.61 24.08 -14.42
C ASN A 156 12.52 23.25 -13.74
N PHE A 157 11.74 23.84 -12.84
CA PHE A 157 10.54 23.20 -12.30
C PHE A 157 9.45 24.25 -12.16
N ASP A 158 8.35 24.02 -12.86
CA ASP A 158 7.05 24.64 -12.63
C ASP A 158 6.25 23.65 -11.75
N ASP A 159 6.13 23.97 -10.46
CA ASP A 159 5.50 23.14 -9.41
C ASP A 159 4.11 23.67 -9.01
N SER A 160 3.49 24.48 -9.87
CA SER A 160 2.35 25.32 -9.49
C SER A 160 0.96 24.68 -9.63
N LEU A 161 0.84 23.40 -10.03
CA LEU A 161 -0.44 22.88 -10.52
C LEU A 161 -1.15 21.79 -9.69
N ASP A 162 -0.70 21.41 -8.48
CA ASP A 162 -1.33 20.25 -7.83
C ASP A 162 -1.37 20.24 -6.29
N ASN A 163 -1.72 21.39 -5.70
CA ASN A 163 -2.14 21.51 -4.30
C ASN A 163 -3.68 21.55 -4.22
N ASP A 164 -4.37 20.40 -4.28
CA ASP A 164 -5.76 20.30 -3.79
C ASP A 164 -5.72 20.02 -2.27
N PRO A 165 -6.18 20.95 -1.41
CA PRO A 165 -6.19 20.79 0.05
C PRO A 165 -7.10 19.65 0.54
N ARG A 166 -7.99 19.12 -0.30
CA ARG A 166 -9.01 18.15 0.10
C ARG A 166 -8.51 16.70 0.16
N TYR A 167 -7.22 16.45 -0.08
CA TYR A 167 -6.61 15.12 -0.01
C TYR A 167 -5.35 15.12 0.87
N THR A 168 -5.48 15.56 2.11
CA THR A 168 -4.40 15.46 3.10
C THR A 168 -4.43 14.05 3.69
N MET A 169 -3.92 13.06 2.94
CA MET A 169 -3.75 11.69 3.43
C MET A 169 -2.59 11.70 4.43
N TYR A 170 -2.85 11.25 5.67
CA TYR A 170 -1.87 11.14 6.74
C TYR A 170 -1.24 9.76 6.70
N ASP A 171 0.07 9.68 6.51
CA ASP A 171 0.81 8.43 6.64
C ASP A 171 1.12 8.22 8.13
N CYS A 172 0.26 7.46 8.81
CA CYS A 172 0.50 7.03 10.19
C CYS A 172 1.76 6.15 10.25
N SER A 173 2.66 6.35 11.22
CA SER A 173 3.85 5.51 11.40
C SER A 173 3.50 4.16 12.06
N THR A 174 2.35 4.09 12.74
CA THR A 174 1.87 2.88 13.41
C THR A 174 1.21 1.92 12.41
N THR A 175 1.50 0.63 12.54
CA THR A 175 0.83 -0.47 11.83
C THR A 175 0.05 -1.35 12.80
N LEU A 176 -1.18 -1.71 12.42
CA LEU A 176 -2.00 -2.69 13.14
C LEU A 176 -1.69 -4.11 12.65
N THR A 177 -1.85 -5.09 13.53
CA THR A 177 -2.04 -6.49 13.11
C THR A 177 -3.42 -6.67 12.49
N LEU A 178 -3.64 -7.77 11.75
CA LEU A 178 -4.96 -8.11 11.21
C LEU A 178 -6.01 -8.26 12.32
N ASP A 179 -5.65 -8.91 13.44
CA ASP A 179 -6.56 -9.10 14.56
C ASP A 179 -6.95 -7.76 15.22
N GLU A 180 -6.00 -6.82 15.36
CA GLU A 180 -6.28 -5.48 15.89
C GLU A 180 -7.11 -4.64 14.91
N GLU A 181 -6.87 -4.78 13.61
CA GLU A 181 -7.69 -4.14 12.60
C GLU A 181 -9.13 -4.67 12.65
N ASP A 182 -9.32 -5.98 12.74
CA ASP A 182 -10.64 -6.61 12.88
C ASP A 182 -11.36 -6.13 14.16
N LEU A 183 -10.64 -6.02 15.29
CA LEU A 183 -11.18 -5.46 16.53
C LEU A 183 -11.58 -3.99 16.38
N LEU A 184 -10.76 -3.17 15.70
CA LEU A 184 -11.02 -1.75 15.49
C LEU A 184 -12.20 -1.53 14.53
N MET A 185 -12.25 -2.26 13.41
CA MET A 185 -13.33 -2.19 12.44
C MET A 185 -14.64 -2.71 13.04
N GLY A 186 -14.60 -3.82 13.78
CA GLY A 186 -15.76 -4.32 14.52
C GLY A 186 -16.25 -3.34 15.59
N ALA A 187 -15.35 -2.59 16.24
CA ALA A 187 -15.73 -1.54 17.18
C ALA A 187 -16.35 -0.33 16.47
N LEU A 188 -15.86 0.03 15.29
CA LEU A 188 -16.40 1.11 14.47
C LEU A 188 -17.85 0.82 14.03
N GLU A 189 -18.13 -0.40 13.59
CA GLU A 189 -19.49 -0.84 13.21
C GLU A 189 -20.49 -0.75 14.37
N GLU A 190 -20.05 -1.04 15.59
CA GLU A 190 -20.92 -0.99 16.79
C GLU A 190 -20.99 0.38 17.47
N THR A 191 -20.18 1.34 17.03
CA THR A 191 -20.14 2.68 17.63
C THR A 191 -21.31 3.50 17.10
N LYS A 192 -22.20 3.90 18.01
CA LYS A 192 -23.30 4.81 17.65
C LYS A 192 -22.78 6.23 17.54
N ILE A 193 -22.86 6.82 16.36
CA ILE A 193 -22.52 8.23 16.14
C ILE A 193 -23.54 9.09 16.91
N PRO A 194 -23.10 9.99 17.82
CA PRO A 194 -24.00 10.89 18.53
C PRO A 194 -24.70 11.86 17.58
N ASN A 195 -25.99 12.12 17.80
CA ASN A 195 -26.82 13.01 16.95
C ASN A 195 -26.35 14.48 16.93
N MET A 196 -25.46 14.89 17.82
CA MET A 196 -24.93 16.26 17.95
C MET A 196 -23.65 16.49 17.14
N MET A 197 -23.22 15.51 16.34
CA MET A 197 -21.90 15.52 15.71
C MET A 197 -21.93 16.14 14.31
N ASN A 198 -20.97 17.03 14.05
CA ASN A 198 -20.84 17.70 12.76
C ASN A 198 -20.22 16.76 11.71
N GLU A 199 -20.64 16.87 10.46
CA GLU A 199 -20.13 16.06 9.32
C GLU A 199 -18.60 16.17 9.19
N SER A 200 -18.04 17.35 9.45
CA SER A 200 -16.59 17.58 9.45
C SER A 200 -15.86 16.77 10.51
N ASN A 201 -16.40 16.62 11.72
CA ASN A 201 -15.75 15.86 12.80
C ASN A 201 -15.77 14.35 12.49
N ILE A 202 -16.87 13.86 11.90
CA ILE A 202 -16.98 12.47 11.44
C ILE A 202 -15.94 12.20 10.36
N ALA A 203 -15.78 13.11 9.39
CA ALA A 203 -14.79 12.98 8.33
C ALA A 203 -13.35 12.98 8.86
N ILE A 204 -13.05 13.78 9.88
CA ILE A 204 -11.73 13.82 10.54
C ILE A 204 -11.44 12.51 11.26
N VAL A 205 -12.38 11.99 12.05
CA VAL A 205 -12.22 10.70 12.74
C VAL A 205 -12.08 9.57 11.74
N ALA A 206 -12.90 9.54 10.67
CA ALA A 206 -12.79 8.56 9.60
C ALA A 206 -11.42 8.63 8.90
N SER A 207 -10.90 9.84 8.66
CA SER A 207 -9.57 10.05 8.09
C SER A 207 -8.46 9.55 9.01
N ALA A 208 -8.58 9.77 10.32
CA ALA A 208 -7.61 9.26 11.30
C ALA A 208 -7.65 7.73 11.39
N ILE A 209 -8.83 7.11 11.37
CA ILE A 209 -8.98 5.64 11.34
C ILE A 209 -8.35 5.07 10.07
N ALA A 210 -8.69 5.66 8.90
CA ALA A 210 -8.12 5.26 7.62
C ALA A 210 -6.59 5.38 7.58
N ALA A 211 -6.00 6.37 8.27
CA ALA A 211 -4.56 6.51 8.37
C ALA A 211 -3.90 5.35 9.14
N ILE A 212 -4.54 4.85 10.21
CA ILE A 212 -4.01 3.75 11.04
C ILE A 212 -4.22 2.38 10.37
N THR A 213 -5.35 2.19 9.67
CA THR A 213 -5.67 0.93 8.98
C THR A 213 -5.02 0.83 7.59
N ASN A 214 -4.39 1.90 7.09
CA ASN A 214 -3.69 1.84 5.81
C ASN A 214 -2.34 1.11 5.92
N HIS A 215 -2.31 -0.11 5.39
CA HIS A 215 -1.12 -0.96 5.26
C HIS A 215 -0.38 -0.80 3.93
N ALA A 216 -0.80 0.13 3.05
CA ALA A 216 -0.13 0.33 1.78
C ALA A 216 1.37 0.60 2.01
N ASN A 217 2.20 -0.34 1.54
CA ASN A 217 3.66 -0.33 1.65
C ASN A 217 4.24 -0.51 3.06
N LYS A 218 3.50 -1.04 4.04
CA LYS A 218 4.03 -1.34 5.37
C LYS A 218 3.98 -2.84 5.68
N ASN A 219 5.00 -3.36 6.35
CA ASN A 219 4.96 -4.72 6.88
C ASN A 219 4.04 -4.79 8.09
N LEU A 220 3.13 -5.78 8.07
CA LEU A 220 2.26 -6.06 9.20
C LEU A 220 3.11 -6.48 10.41
N PRO A 221 2.80 -6.00 11.62
CA PRO A 221 3.49 -6.42 12.83
C PRO A 221 3.33 -7.92 13.07
N THR A 222 4.35 -8.57 13.61
CA THR A 222 4.36 -10.00 13.97
C THR A 222 4.00 -10.26 15.44
N ARG A 223 3.41 -9.28 16.14
CA ARG A 223 3.03 -9.45 17.55
C ARG A 223 1.90 -10.49 17.69
N GLU A 224 2.08 -11.44 18.60
CA GLU A 224 1.10 -12.53 18.84
C GLU A 224 -0.10 -12.11 19.71
N GLN A 225 -0.02 -10.94 20.35
CA GLN A 225 -1.08 -10.44 21.23
C GLN A 225 -1.49 -9.03 20.83
N SER A 226 -2.80 -8.82 20.71
CA SER A 226 -3.39 -7.51 20.43
C SER A 226 -3.13 -6.53 21.57
N LYS A 227 -2.74 -5.30 21.24
CA LYS A 227 -2.51 -4.24 22.24
C LYS A 227 -3.78 -3.74 22.93
N PHE A 228 -4.96 -4.04 22.40
CA PHE A 228 -6.25 -3.56 22.89
C PHE A 228 -7.39 -4.56 22.65
N THR A 229 -8.47 -4.41 23.40
CA THR A 229 -9.74 -5.14 23.22
C THR A 229 -10.73 -4.34 22.37
N LYS A 230 -11.79 -4.99 21.88
CA LYS A 230 -12.85 -4.34 21.08
C LYS A 230 -13.52 -3.18 21.85
N GLU A 231 -13.72 -3.37 23.15
CA GLU A 231 -14.35 -2.41 24.06
C GLU A 231 -13.45 -1.18 24.28
N GLU A 232 -12.14 -1.40 24.36
CA GLU A 232 -11.15 -0.32 24.43
C GLU A 232 -11.07 0.44 23.11
N ALA A 233 -11.13 -0.25 21.96
CA ALA A 233 -11.20 0.39 20.65
C ALA A 233 -12.47 1.24 20.50
N LYS A 234 -13.62 0.72 20.96
CA LYS A 234 -14.89 1.46 20.99
C LYS A 234 -14.81 2.71 21.86
N CYS A 235 -14.15 2.61 23.02
CA CYS A 235 -13.88 3.75 23.89
C CYS A 235 -12.98 4.79 23.18
N ALA A 236 -11.93 4.35 22.48
CA ALA A 236 -11.03 5.21 21.71
C ALA A 236 -11.78 5.97 20.61
N ILE A 237 -12.59 5.28 19.81
CA ILE A 237 -13.41 5.90 18.75
C ILE A 237 -14.39 6.90 19.36
N THR A 238 -15.06 6.55 20.47
CA THR A 238 -15.99 7.47 21.14
C THR A 238 -15.27 8.70 21.67
N LYS A 239 -14.07 8.57 22.26
CA LYS A 239 -13.26 9.71 22.70
C LYS A 239 -12.81 10.59 21.53
N ALA A 240 -12.40 10.00 20.41
CA ALA A 240 -12.02 10.71 19.21
C ALA A 240 -13.19 11.49 18.60
N LEU A 241 -14.40 10.91 18.61
CA LEU A 241 -15.63 11.57 18.19
C LEU A 241 -15.98 12.77 19.09
N MET A 242 -15.69 12.70 20.38
CA MET A 242 -15.90 13.82 21.33
C MET A 242 -14.79 14.89 21.27
N ASN A 243 -13.77 14.71 20.44
CA ASN A 243 -12.69 15.68 20.29
C ASN A 243 -13.13 16.77 19.29
N ASP A 244 -13.29 18.00 19.77
CA ASP A 244 -13.70 19.16 18.94
C ASP A 244 -12.58 19.71 18.03
N SER A 245 -11.42 19.04 17.98
CA SER A 245 -10.32 19.43 17.10
C SER A 245 -10.67 19.24 15.62
N LEU A 246 -10.41 20.28 14.83
CA LEU A 246 -10.47 20.22 13.37
C LEU A 246 -9.18 19.67 12.72
N ASN A 247 -8.23 19.19 13.53
CA ASN A 247 -6.94 18.68 13.08
C ASN A 247 -6.89 17.15 13.20
N THR A 248 -6.79 16.46 12.07
CA THR A 248 -6.70 14.99 12.00
C THR A 248 -5.50 14.43 12.75
N GLY A 249 -4.36 15.12 12.79
CA GLY A 249 -3.18 14.67 13.55
C GLY A 249 -3.44 14.58 15.06
N ILE A 250 -4.14 15.57 15.62
CA ILE A 250 -4.51 15.58 17.05
C ILE A 250 -5.50 14.44 17.37
N VAL A 251 -6.47 14.22 16.48
CA VAL A 251 -7.44 13.11 16.62
C VAL A 251 -6.73 11.75 16.49
N LEU A 252 -5.77 11.65 15.58
CA LEU A 252 -4.93 10.47 15.38
C LEU A 252 -4.07 10.15 16.62
N GLU A 253 -3.42 11.14 17.23
CA GLU A 253 -2.70 10.99 18.49
C GLU A 253 -3.61 10.57 19.65
N CYS A 254 -4.80 11.16 19.75
CA CYS A 254 -5.80 10.78 20.74
C CYS A 254 -6.23 9.31 20.60
N LEU A 255 -6.42 8.86 19.35
CA LEU A 255 -6.72 7.45 19.05
C LEU A 255 -5.56 6.54 19.44
N LEU A 256 -4.34 6.84 18.96
CA LEU A 256 -3.17 5.98 19.16
C LEU A 256 -2.74 5.90 20.64
N SER A 257 -2.82 7.01 21.38
CA SER A 257 -2.59 7.02 22.83
C SER A 257 -3.61 6.17 23.58
N THR A 258 -4.91 6.30 23.25
CA THR A 258 -5.96 5.47 23.87
C THR A 258 -5.81 3.99 23.53
N LEU A 259 -5.29 3.67 22.34
CA LEU A 259 -4.99 2.31 21.89
C LEU A 259 -3.62 1.78 22.35
N ARG A 260 -2.89 2.52 23.20
CA ARG A 260 -1.58 2.13 23.76
C ARG A 260 -0.48 1.93 22.72
N PHE A 261 -0.55 2.68 21.62
CA PHE A 261 0.51 2.74 20.62
C PHE A 261 1.58 3.77 20.94
N ILE A 262 1.24 4.78 21.75
CA ILE A 262 2.11 5.91 22.09
C ILE A 262 1.92 6.26 23.56
N ASP A 263 3.03 6.43 24.28
CA ASP A 263 3.02 6.96 25.64
C ASP A 263 3.13 8.49 25.56
N LEU A 264 2.19 9.20 26.22
CA LEU A 264 2.18 10.68 26.26
C LEU A 264 3.19 11.28 27.26
N ASP A 265 3.98 10.44 27.94
CA ASP A 265 4.98 10.85 28.92
C ASP A 265 6.40 10.62 28.35
N GLY A 266 6.91 11.63 27.65
CA GLY A 266 8.28 11.70 27.12
C GLY A 266 8.65 13.11 26.67
#